data_AF-A0AAW9I9T7-F1
#
_entry.id   AF-A0AAW9I9T7-F1
#
_cell.length_a   1.000
_cell.length_b   1.000
_cell.length_c   1.000
_cell.angle_alpha   90.00
_cell.angle_beta   90.00
_cell.angle_gamma   90.00
#
_symmetry.space_group_name_H-M   'P 1'
#
loop_
_entity.id
_entity.type
_entity.pdbx_description
1 polymer ?
#
loop_
_entity_poly.entity_id
_entity_poly.type
_entity_poly.pdbx_seq_one_letter_code
_entity_poly.pdbx_strand_id
1 'polypeptide(L)'
;IVIGVMQKNMSLAQAGELYTRLTIGDGLVSQVPALLISTASGILVTRSGSSDNFGKTFTNQLTTFPVALGIVSAVMFFLALIPGMPMLPFLLASVASGVASYLLFKEEQRNEEAELAKVEEEFTEMERKEPENVMSLISVEPMEVEIGYGLIPLADESTGGDLLQRIASVRRQCAIEMGV
;
A
#
# COMPACT_ATOMS: atom_id res chain seq x y z
N ILE A 1 -54.12 -15.76 -8.07
CA ILE A 1 -54.92 -15.63 -9.31
C ILE A 1 -56.21 -16.46 -9.26
N VAL A 2 -56.18 -17.80 -9.12
CA VAL A 2 -57.39 -18.64 -9.09
C VAL A 2 -58.42 -18.17 -8.05
N ILE A 3 -57.97 -17.84 -6.84
CA ILE A 3 -58.83 -17.27 -5.77
C ILE A 3 -59.48 -15.95 -6.19
N GLY A 4 -58.74 -15.06 -6.88
CA GLY A 4 -59.26 -13.79 -7.38
C GLY A 4 -60.38 -13.96 -8.40
N VAL A 5 -60.19 -14.90 -9.33
CA VAL A 5 -61.16 -15.15 -10.41
C VAL A 5 -62.38 -15.92 -9.91
N MET A 6 -62.15 -17.01 -9.16
CA MET A 6 -63.21 -17.94 -8.78
C MET A 6 -63.97 -17.53 -7.52
N GLN A 7 -63.32 -16.88 -6.55
CA GLN A 7 -63.95 -16.52 -5.27
C GLN A 7 -64.26 -15.03 -5.15
N LYS A 8 -63.47 -14.16 -5.80
CA LYS A 8 -63.65 -12.71 -5.73
C LYS A 8 -64.29 -12.09 -6.98
N ASN A 9 -64.77 -12.92 -7.92
CA ASN A 9 -65.39 -12.49 -9.19
C ASN A 9 -64.57 -11.45 -9.97
N MET A 10 -63.24 -11.47 -9.83
CA MET A 10 -62.35 -10.58 -10.59
C MET A 10 -62.13 -11.15 -11.99
N SER A 11 -61.98 -10.29 -13.00
CA SER A 11 -61.47 -10.76 -14.29
C SER A 11 -60.04 -11.30 -14.15
N LEU A 12 -59.64 -12.20 -15.04
CA LEU A 12 -58.28 -12.76 -15.05
C LEU A 12 -57.20 -11.65 -15.10
N ALA A 13 -57.44 -10.59 -15.87
CA ALA A 13 -56.55 -9.44 -15.99
C ALA A 13 -56.42 -8.66 -14.66
N GLN A 14 -57.55 -8.35 -14.01
CA GLN A 14 -57.55 -7.66 -12.71
C GLN A 14 -56.89 -8.49 -11.61
N ALA A 15 -57.16 -9.79 -11.58
CA ALA A 15 -56.51 -10.70 -10.64
C ALA A 15 -54.99 -10.79 -10.91
N GLY A 16 -54.57 -10.79 -12.17
CA GLY A 16 -53.16 -10.72 -12.56
C GLY A 16 -52.47 -9.46 -12.03
N GLU A 17 -53.01 -8.28 -12.36
CA GLU A 17 -52.44 -7.00 -11.93
C GLU A 17 -52.35 -6.87 -10.41
N LEU A 18 -53.44 -7.16 -9.70
CA LEU A 18 -53.50 -7.02 -8.24
C LEU A 18 -52.53 -7.96 -7.52
N TYR A 19 -52.57 -9.26 -7.84
CA TYR A 19 -51.72 -10.23 -7.16
C TYR A 19 -50.25 -10.09 -7.57
N THR A 20 -49.94 -9.70 -8.81
CA THR A 20 -48.55 -9.39 -9.20
C THR A 20 -48.01 -8.18 -8.44
N ARG A 21 -48.77 -7.09 -8.32
CA ARG A 21 -48.36 -5.92 -7.52
C ARG A 21 -48.15 -6.30 -6.04
N LEU A 22 -49.05 -7.09 -5.46
CA LEU A 22 -48.92 -7.55 -4.07
C LEU A 22 -47.70 -8.46 -3.87
N THR A 23 -47.42 -9.37 -4.81
CA THR A 23 -46.25 -10.25 -4.74
C THR A 23 -44.93 -9.48 -4.88
N ILE A 24 -44.86 -8.49 -5.78
CA ILE A 24 -43.67 -7.62 -5.88
C ILE A 24 -43.49 -6.84 -4.57
N GLY A 25 -44.57 -6.29 -4.03
CA GLY A 25 -44.55 -5.57 -2.76
C GLY A 25 -44.05 -6.42 -1.60
N ASP A 26 -44.57 -7.65 -1.47
CA ASP A 26 -44.14 -8.62 -0.44
C ASP A 26 -42.66 -8.97 -0.58
N GLY A 27 -42.17 -9.17 -1.81
CA GLY A 27 -40.76 -9.39 -2.10
C GLY A 27 -39.89 -8.20 -1.66
N LEU A 28 -40.28 -6.97 -1.98
CA LEU A 28 -39.52 -5.77 -1.61
C LEU A 28 -39.53 -5.52 -0.09
N VAL A 29 -40.67 -5.69 0.57
CA VAL A 29 -40.82 -5.46 2.02
C VAL A 29 -40.07 -6.50 2.84
N SER A 30 -39.94 -7.74 2.35
CA SER A 30 -39.21 -8.80 3.05
C SER A 30 -37.72 -8.85 2.72
N GLN A 31 -37.34 -8.69 1.46
CA GLN A 31 -35.95 -8.91 1.02
C GLN A 31 -35.03 -7.74 1.31
N VAL A 32 -35.50 -6.48 1.17
CA VAL A 32 -34.65 -5.32 1.42
C VAL A 32 -34.17 -5.30 2.89
N PRO A 33 -35.04 -5.48 3.90
CA PRO A 33 -34.58 -5.57 5.29
C PRO A 33 -33.73 -6.82 5.56
N ALA A 34 -34.08 -7.98 4.99
CA ALA A 34 -33.33 -9.21 5.19
C ALA A 34 -31.88 -9.08 4.70
N LEU A 35 -31.67 -8.46 3.53
CA LEU A 35 -30.34 -8.22 2.97
C LEU A 35 -29.54 -7.26 3.85
N LEU A 36 -30.17 -6.18 4.36
CA LEU A 36 -29.52 -5.24 5.26
C LEU A 36 -29.07 -5.90 6.57
N ILE A 37 -29.95 -6.70 7.18
CA ILE A 37 -29.64 -7.43 8.42
C ILE A 37 -28.51 -8.43 8.17
N SER A 38 -28.62 -9.24 7.11
CA SER A 38 -27.60 -10.25 6.77
C SER A 38 -26.23 -9.62 6.52
N THR A 39 -26.19 -8.52 5.76
CA THR A 39 -24.94 -7.81 5.48
C THR A 39 -24.36 -7.19 6.74
N ALA A 40 -25.18 -6.53 7.57
CA ALA A 40 -24.75 -5.95 8.83
C ALA A 40 -24.22 -7.00 9.81
N SER A 41 -24.91 -8.14 9.94
CA SER A 41 -24.45 -9.27 10.74
C SER A 41 -23.14 -9.86 10.21
N GLY A 42 -23.00 -9.99 8.88
CA GLY A 42 -21.76 -10.43 8.24
C GLY A 42 -20.58 -9.52 8.60
N ILE A 43 -20.75 -8.21 8.44
CA ILE A 43 -19.75 -7.20 8.80
C ILE A 43 -19.40 -7.26 10.29
N LEU A 44 -20.39 -7.37 11.17
CA LEU A 44 -20.17 -7.46 12.63
C LEU A 44 -19.36 -8.70 13.01
N VAL A 45 -19.69 -9.87 12.43
CA VAL A 45 -19.02 -11.14 12.73
C VAL A 45 -17.57 -11.14 12.24
N THR A 46 -17.30 -10.70 11.02
CA THR A 46 -15.93 -10.66 10.47
C THR A 46 -15.02 -9.66 11.19
N ARG A 47 -15.62 -8.74 11.94
CA ARG A 47 -14.92 -7.62 12.59
C ARG A 47 -14.75 -7.79 14.09
N SER A 48 -15.28 -8.87 14.68
CA SER A 48 -15.25 -9.16 16.12
C SER A 48 -13.84 -9.20 16.75
N GLY A 49 -12.76 -9.16 15.95
CA GLY A 49 -11.37 -9.15 16.42
C GLY A 49 -10.61 -7.82 16.28
N SER A 50 -11.18 -6.75 15.70
CA SER A 50 -10.47 -5.46 15.52
C SER A 50 -10.80 -4.47 16.63
N SER A 51 -9.80 -3.83 17.23
CA SER A 51 -9.95 -2.79 18.26
C SER A 51 -10.22 -1.38 17.73
N ASP A 52 -10.06 -1.15 16.43
CA ASP A 52 -10.24 0.18 15.82
C ASP A 52 -11.71 0.64 15.83
N ASN A 53 -12.02 1.84 15.32
CA ASN A 53 -13.39 2.30 15.10
C ASN A 53 -13.88 1.94 13.69
N PHE A 54 -15.05 1.30 13.55
CA PHE A 54 -15.54 0.79 12.26
C PHE A 54 -15.74 1.92 11.26
N GLY A 55 -16.33 3.03 11.71
CA GLY A 55 -16.55 4.20 10.85
C GLY A 55 -15.25 4.75 10.29
N LYS A 56 -14.15 4.74 11.06
CA LYS A 56 -12.84 5.19 10.61
C LYS A 56 -12.20 4.21 9.62
N THR A 57 -12.27 2.91 9.89
CA THR A 57 -11.78 1.88 8.96
C THR A 57 -12.56 1.90 7.64
N PHE A 58 -13.88 2.03 7.72
CA PHE A 58 -14.76 2.08 6.55
C PHE A 58 -14.53 3.33 5.70
N THR A 59 -14.43 4.51 6.34
CA THR A 59 -14.13 5.76 5.63
C THR A 59 -12.76 5.69 4.97
N ASN A 60 -11.73 5.20 5.67
CA ASN A 60 -10.41 4.98 5.05
C ASN A 60 -10.50 4.06 3.83
N GLN A 61 -11.13 2.90 3.95
CA GLN A 61 -11.28 1.95 2.83
C GLN A 61 -12.03 2.56 1.65
N LEU A 62 -13.07 3.34 1.91
CA LEU A 62 -13.84 4.01 0.86
C LEU A 62 -13.01 5.08 0.15
N THR A 63 -12.18 5.84 0.87
CA THR A 63 -11.34 6.89 0.30
C THR A 63 -10.08 6.36 -0.38
N THR A 64 -9.59 5.17 -0.02
CA THR A 64 -8.41 4.54 -0.63
C THR A 64 -8.63 4.07 -2.06
N PHE A 65 -9.88 3.87 -2.49
CA PHE A 65 -10.20 3.42 -3.84
C PHE A 65 -11.07 4.45 -4.59
N PRO A 66 -10.48 5.54 -5.12
CA PRO A 66 -11.22 6.61 -5.81
C PRO A 66 -12.08 6.10 -6.97
N VAL A 67 -11.61 5.06 -7.67
CA VAL A 67 -12.31 4.41 -8.79
C VAL A 67 -13.66 3.85 -8.35
N ALA A 68 -13.75 3.24 -7.16
CA ALA A 68 -15.00 2.71 -6.64
C ALA A 68 -16.05 3.81 -6.44
N LEU A 69 -15.64 4.96 -5.89
CA LEU A 69 -16.50 6.14 -5.75
C LEU A 69 -16.95 6.70 -7.11
N GLY A 70 -16.09 6.66 -8.13
CA GLY A 70 -16.44 7.06 -9.49
C GLY A 70 -17.51 6.17 -10.11
N ILE A 71 -17.42 4.85 -9.92
CA ILE A 71 -18.44 3.89 -10.37
C ILE A 71 -19.78 4.19 -9.67
N VAL A 72 -19.76 4.44 -8.35
CA VAL A 72 -20.97 4.81 -7.59
C VAL A 72 -21.60 6.08 -8.15
N SER A 73 -20.80 7.11 -8.46
CA SER A 73 -21.29 8.36 -9.06
C SER A 73 -22.02 8.12 -10.38
N ALA A 74 -21.45 7.27 -11.25
CA ALA A 74 -22.06 6.91 -12.53
C ALA A 74 -23.38 6.14 -12.34
N VAL A 75 -23.40 5.14 -11.45
CA VAL A 75 -24.63 4.38 -11.15
C VAL A 75 -25.72 5.31 -10.61
N MET A 76 -25.39 6.19 -9.67
CA MET A 76 -26.34 7.17 -9.11
C MET A 76 -26.88 8.12 -10.17
N PHE A 77 -26.03 8.54 -11.12
CA PHE A 77 -26.46 9.35 -12.26
C PHE A 77 -27.49 8.61 -13.13
N PHE A 78 -27.22 7.36 -13.50
CA PHE A 78 -28.16 6.57 -14.29
C PHE A 78 -29.48 6.31 -13.56
N LEU A 79 -29.43 6.07 -12.24
CA LEU A 79 -30.64 5.93 -11.42
C LEU A 79 -31.46 7.23 -11.38
N ALA A 80 -30.81 8.40 -11.35
CA ALA A 80 -31.50 9.69 -11.38
C ALA A 80 -32.29 9.91 -12.69
N LEU A 81 -31.87 9.29 -13.79
CA LEU A 81 -32.55 9.37 -15.08
C LEU A 81 -33.79 8.46 -15.19
N ILE A 82 -33.97 7.53 -14.24
CA ILE A 82 -35.13 6.61 -14.28
C ILE A 82 -36.40 7.37 -13.89
N PRO A 83 -37.40 7.45 -14.78
CA PRO A 83 -38.66 8.13 -14.49
C PRO A 83 -39.40 7.43 -13.35
N GLY A 84 -39.86 8.22 -12.37
CA GLY A 84 -40.54 7.72 -11.16
C GLY A 84 -39.62 7.59 -9.93
N MET A 85 -38.31 7.75 -10.08
CA MET A 85 -37.38 7.88 -8.94
C MET A 85 -37.21 9.36 -8.54
N PRO A 86 -36.92 9.64 -7.24
CA PRO A 86 -36.64 11.00 -6.79
C PRO A 86 -35.30 11.48 -7.37
N MET A 87 -35.36 12.21 -8.48
CA MET A 87 -34.16 12.65 -9.23
C MET A 87 -33.18 13.46 -8.37
N LEU A 88 -33.69 14.36 -7.53
CA LEU A 88 -32.85 15.32 -6.79
C LEU A 88 -31.88 14.63 -5.80
N PRO A 89 -32.30 13.70 -4.92
CA PRO A 89 -31.37 12.93 -4.08
C PRO A 89 -30.30 12.16 -4.86
N PHE A 90 -30.67 11.46 -5.94
CA PHE A 90 -29.72 10.65 -6.72
C PHE A 90 -28.70 11.53 -7.44
N LEU A 91 -29.13 12.66 -7.98
CA LEU A 91 -28.24 13.60 -8.65
C LEU A 91 -27.29 14.28 -7.67
N LEU A 92 -27.77 14.67 -6.48
CA LEU A 92 -26.91 15.19 -5.40
C LEU A 92 -25.88 14.15 -4.95
N ALA A 93 -26.29 12.91 -4.74
CA ALA A 93 -25.38 11.82 -4.38
C ALA A 93 -24.35 11.53 -5.48
N SER A 94 -24.77 11.57 -6.75
CA SER A 94 -23.90 11.39 -7.90
C SER A 94 -22.83 12.49 -7.97
N VAL A 95 -23.23 13.76 -7.84
CA VAL A 95 -22.28 14.88 -7.85
C VAL A 95 -21.34 14.81 -6.64
N ALA A 96 -21.85 14.55 -5.44
CA ALA A 96 -21.04 14.47 -4.23
C ALA A 96 -19.97 13.35 -4.32
N SER A 97 -20.38 12.15 -4.75
CA SER A 97 -19.46 11.02 -4.92
C SER A 97 -18.48 11.23 -6.08
N GLY A 98 -18.90 11.88 -7.17
CA GLY A 98 -18.04 12.22 -8.30
C GLY A 98 -16.97 13.25 -7.94
N VAL A 99 -17.35 14.30 -7.19
CA VAL A 99 -16.41 15.30 -6.66
C VAL A 99 -15.43 14.65 -5.69
N ALA A 100 -15.91 13.81 -4.77
CA ALA A 100 -15.04 13.08 -3.84
C ALA A 100 -14.04 12.20 -4.58
N SER A 101 -14.49 11.42 -5.57
CA SER A 101 -13.64 10.58 -6.41
C SER A 101 -12.57 11.40 -7.14
N TYR A 102 -12.95 12.52 -7.76
CA TYR A 102 -12.02 13.39 -8.46
C TYR A 102 -10.94 14.01 -7.54
N LEU A 103 -11.34 14.46 -6.35
CA LEU A 103 -10.40 15.03 -5.37
C LEU A 103 -9.40 13.97 -4.88
N LEU A 104 -9.87 12.77 -4.56
CA LEU A 104 -9.02 11.68 -4.10
C LEU A 104 -8.06 11.19 -5.20
N PHE A 105 -8.54 11.09 -6.43
CA PHE A 105 -7.69 10.70 -7.57
C PHE A 105 -6.59 11.74 -7.85
N LYS A 106 -6.92 13.03 -7.71
CA LYS A 106 -5.92 14.10 -7.84
C LYS A 106 -4.88 14.07 -6.71
N GLU A 107 -5.31 13.72 -5.50
CA GLU A 107 -4.39 13.57 -4.37
C GLU A 107 -3.45 12.39 -4.54
N GLU A 108 -3.97 11.25 -5.03
CA GLU A 108 -3.18 10.06 -5.37
C GLU A 108 -2.11 10.40 -6.43
N GLN A 109 -2.50 11.04 -7.54
CA GLN A 109 -1.55 11.49 -8.56
C GLN A 109 -0.47 12.43 -8.02
N ARG A 110 -0.86 13.40 -7.17
CA ARG A 110 0.11 14.32 -6.57
C ARG A 110 1.09 13.60 -5.65
N ASN A 111 0.64 12.59 -4.94
CA ASN A 111 1.52 11.80 -4.08
C ASN A 111 2.47 10.95 -4.92
N GLU A 112 2.00 10.33 -6.00
CA GLU A 112 2.84 9.61 -6.96
C GLU A 112 3.90 10.54 -7.59
N GLU A 113 3.51 11.72 -8.05
CA GLU A 113 4.42 12.74 -8.59
C GLU A 113 5.47 13.18 -7.55
N ALA A 114 5.06 13.36 -6.29
CA ALA A 114 5.97 13.73 -5.22
C ALA A 114 6.93 12.59 -4.82
N GLU A 115 6.49 11.33 -4.90
CA GLU A 115 7.36 10.17 -4.71
C GLU A 115 8.37 10.04 -5.85
N LEU A 116 7.93 10.20 -7.11
CA LEU A 116 8.81 10.19 -8.27
C LEU A 116 9.86 11.30 -8.19
N ALA A 117 9.47 12.51 -7.79
CA ALA A 117 10.40 13.63 -7.62
C ALA A 117 11.46 13.36 -6.51
N LYS A 118 11.06 12.73 -5.39
CA LYS A 118 12.00 12.34 -4.33
C LYS A 118 12.98 11.28 -4.79
N VAL A 119 12.49 10.30 -5.55
CA VAL A 119 13.34 9.26 -6.13
C VAL A 119 14.34 9.90 -7.10
N GLU A 120 13.90 10.82 -7.95
CA GLU A 120 14.77 11.53 -8.89
C GLU A 120 15.80 12.45 -8.19
N GLU A 121 15.42 13.11 -7.09
CA GLU A 121 16.36 13.85 -6.22
C GLU A 121 17.39 12.92 -5.55
N GLU A 122 16.98 11.75 -5.03
CA GLU A 122 17.88 10.74 -4.46
C GLU A 122 18.85 10.19 -5.51
N PHE A 123 18.37 9.89 -6.72
CA PHE A 123 19.22 9.47 -7.86
C PHE A 123 20.20 10.58 -8.26
N THR A 124 19.76 11.83 -8.33
CA THR A 124 20.61 12.98 -8.66
C THR A 124 21.66 13.24 -7.57
N GLU A 125 21.31 13.05 -6.28
CA GLU A 125 22.26 13.17 -5.17
C GLU A 125 23.27 12.01 -5.15
N MET A 126 22.85 10.80 -5.55
CA MET A 126 23.75 9.65 -5.75
C MET A 126 24.69 9.84 -6.94
N GLU A 127 24.22 10.35 -8.09
CA GLU A 127 25.08 10.69 -9.24
C GLU A 127 26.04 11.85 -8.95
N ARG A 128 25.61 12.87 -8.17
CA ARG A 128 26.53 13.91 -7.67
C ARG A 128 27.61 13.37 -6.74
N LYS A 129 27.40 12.18 -6.18
CA LYS A 129 28.35 11.41 -5.37
C LYS A 129 28.99 10.28 -6.20
N GLU A 130 29.36 10.52 -7.46
CA GLU A 130 30.32 9.67 -8.18
C GLU A 130 31.76 10.16 -8.00
N PRO A 131 32.74 9.23 -8.00
CA PRO A 131 33.47 8.82 -6.83
C PRO A 131 34.58 9.81 -6.48
N GLU A 132 34.77 10.10 -5.18
CA GLU A 132 36.08 10.56 -4.74
C GLU A 132 37.14 9.57 -5.24
N ASN A 133 38.21 10.13 -5.78
CA ASN A 133 39.26 9.44 -6.49
C ASN A 133 39.86 8.32 -5.62
N VAL A 134 39.32 7.10 -5.74
CA VAL A 134 39.65 5.93 -4.92
C VAL A 134 41.14 5.55 -4.97
N MET A 135 41.90 6.08 -5.94
CA MET A 135 43.35 5.93 -5.97
C MET A 135 44.08 6.59 -4.79
N SER A 136 43.54 7.64 -4.16
CA SER A 136 44.21 8.27 -3.00
C SER A 136 44.02 7.51 -1.69
N LEU A 137 43.13 6.52 -1.66
CA LEU A 137 42.91 5.61 -0.51
C LEU A 137 43.69 4.29 -0.64
N ILE A 138 44.33 4.04 -1.79
CA ILE A 138 45.22 2.89 -1.98
C ILE A 138 46.65 3.34 -1.68
N SER A 139 46.98 3.53 -0.39
CA SER A 139 48.38 3.50 0.03
C SER A 139 48.84 2.04 0.01
N VAL A 140 49.56 1.63 -1.04
CA VAL A 140 50.15 0.30 -1.10
C VAL A 140 51.20 0.22 0.01
N GLU A 141 50.99 -0.67 0.98
CA GLU A 141 52.00 -0.94 2.00
C GLU A 141 53.24 -1.55 1.30
N PRO A 142 54.41 -0.90 1.40
CA PRO A 142 55.57 -1.28 0.60
C PRO A 142 56.17 -2.64 1.01
N MET A 143 55.90 -3.10 2.24
CA MET A 143 56.36 -4.38 2.75
C MET A 143 55.50 -4.84 3.92
N GLU A 144 54.94 -6.05 3.83
CA GLU A 144 54.17 -6.72 4.87
C GLU A 144 54.85 -8.04 5.25
N VAL A 145 54.81 -8.41 6.54
CA VAL A 145 55.41 -9.64 7.05
C VAL A 145 54.37 -10.39 7.88
N GLU A 146 53.75 -11.39 7.28
CA GLU A 146 52.79 -12.26 7.97
C GLU A 146 53.50 -13.40 8.70
N ILE A 147 53.07 -13.67 9.94
CA ILE A 147 53.70 -14.66 10.81
C ILE A 147 52.62 -15.59 11.36
N GLY A 148 52.83 -16.89 11.23
CA GLY A 148 51.94 -17.90 11.80
C GLY A 148 51.98 -17.94 13.34
N TYR A 149 50.91 -18.42 13.97
CA TYR A 149 50.75 -18.42 15.43
C TYR A 149 51.92 -19.01 16.23
N GLY A 150 52.61 -20.04 15.70
CA GLY A 150 53.74 -20.67 16.37
C GLY A 150 55.01 -19.80 16.48
N LEU A 151 55.06 -18.68 15.75
CA LEU A 151 56.19 -17.77 15.71
C LEU A 151 55.92 -16.44 16.45
N ILE A 152 54.72 -16.27 17.02
CA ILE A 152 54.36 -15.12 17.86
C ILE A 152 55.37 -14.89 19.00
N PRO A 153 55.85 -15.93 19.73
CA PRO A 153 56.81 -15.71 20.81
C PRO A 153 58.14 -15.09 20.36
N LEU A 154 58.50 -15.22 19.09
CA LEU A 154 59.71 -14.61 18.53
C LEU A 154 59.52 -13.11 18.20
N ALA A 155 58.27 -12.69 17.97
CA ALA A 155 57.91 -11.31 17.73
C ALA A 155 57.62 -10.53 19.03
N ASP A 156 57.35 -11.23 20.13
CA ASP A 156 57.02 -10.65 21.43
C ASP A 156 58.26 -10.45 22.32
N GLU A 157 58.67 -9.19 22.50
CA GLU A 157 59.82 -8.81 23.32
C GLU A 157 59.64 -9.20 24.81
N SER A 158 58.39 -9.29 25.30
CA SER A 158 58.11 -9.65 26.70
C SER A 158 58.37 -11.13 27.00
N THR A 159 58.28 -11.98 25.98
CA THR A 159 58.57 -13.42 26.04
C THR A 159 60.04 -13.73 25.67
N GLY A 160 60.84 -12.70 25.39
CA GLY A 160 62.25 -12.83 25.00
C GLY A 160 62.48 -12.96 23.49
N GLY A 161 61.50 -12.63 22.66
CA GLY A 161 61.63 -12.55 21.21
C GLY A 161 62.46 -11.34 20.76
N ASP A 162 63.20 -11.48 19.65
CA ASP A 162 64.12 -10.45 19.13
C ASP A 162 63.82 -10.04 17.67
N LEU A 163 62.69 -10.49 17.10
CA LEU A 163 62.41 -10.34 15.67
C LEU A 163 62.30 -8.87 15.22
N LEU A 164 61.63 -8.02 15.99
CA LEU A 164 61.50 -6.59 15.68
C LEU A 164 62.87 -5.88 15.68
N GLN A 165 63.75 -6.22 16.63
CA GLN A 165 65.11 -5.68 16.70
C GLN A 165 65.98 -6.16 15.54
N ARG A 166 65.81 -7.41 15.10
CA ARG A 166 66.48 -7.94 13.91
C ARG A 166 66.03 -7.23 12.65
N ILE A 167 64.73 -7.01 12.45
CA ILE A 167 64.20 -6.25 11.29
C ILE A 167 64.78 -4.84 11.27
N ALA A 168 64.83 -4.16 12.42
CA ALA A 168 65.43 -2.83 12.54
C ALA A 168 66.94 -2.81 12.26
N SER A 169 67.64 -3.92 12.51
CA SER A 169 69.07 -4.07 12.23
C SER A 169 69.33 -4.36 10.75
N VAL A 170 68.53 -5.24 10.14
CA VAL A 170 68.55 -5.51 8.69
C VAL A 170 68.27 -4.23 7.91
N ARG A 171 67.25 -3.45 8.31
CA ARG A 171 66.96 -2.16 7.67
C ARG A 171 68.17 -1.22 7.70
N ARG A 172 68.85 -1.12 8.85
CA ARG A 172 70.07 -0.30 8.98
C ARG A 172 71.21 -0.81 8.12
N GLN A 173 71.39 -2.12 8.05
CA GLN A 173 72.42 -2.74 7.21
C GLN A 173 72.14 -2.51 5.72
N CYS A 174 70.90 -2.70 5.27
CA CYS A 174 70.47 -2.38 3.90
C CYS A 174 70.74 -0.91 3.54
N ALA A 175 70.48 0.03 4.47
CA ALA A 175 70.78 1.44 4.25
C ALA A 175 72.27 1.74 4.11
N ILE A 176 73.13 1.03 4.85
CA ILE A 176 74.58 1.21 4.78
C ILE A 176 75.17 0.57 3.52
N GLU A 177 74.70 -0.61 3.13
CA GLU A 177 75.24 -1.37 2.00
C GLU A 177 74.70 -0.91 0.64
N MET A 178 73.41 -0.58 0.57
CA MET A 178 72.74 -0.21 -0.69
C MET A 178 72.47 1.30 -0.82
N GLY A 179 72.65 2.07 0.26
CA GLY A 179 72.45 3.53 0.24
C GLY A 179 70.99 3.99 0.13
N VAL A 180 70.04 3.13 0.52
CA VAL A 180 68.59 3.38 0.49
C VAL A 180 68.01 3.40 1.89
#